data_AF-A0A3N5WL63-F1
#
_entry.id   AF-A0A3N5WL63-F1
#
_cell.length_a   1.000
_cell.length_b   1.000
_cell.length_c   1.000
_cell.angle_alpha   90.00
_cell.angle_beta   90.00
_cell.angle_gamma   90.00
#
_symmetry.space_group_name_H-M   'P 1'
#
loop_
_entity.id
_entity.type
_entity.pdbx_description
1 polymer ?
#
loop_
_entity_poly.entity_id
_entity_poly.type
_entity_poly.pdbx_seq_one_letter_code
_entity_poly.pdbx_strand_id
1 'polypeptide(L)'
;MKKMWLLAAGLAALFSGAASAQSWTLYVPPERDFRVLFPAPPMRLDTPSGGVEFRADSGQQFSVFRHDPGRLAGGKSARDDIIERLGNGDRSVRSYGQDDGDLAPNEFLFRVGGAWSMHRAIVESGRYYELVVKASVDERVAPQEARDFFNSFQTGSSSGIPALTNLPGPDTCKARSNAFSRRFCEYLTCLAPGTENHPVCQALPRLFRN
;
A
#
# COMPACT_ATOMS: atom_id res chain seq x y z
N MET A 1 -6.59 10.18 66.54
CA MET A 1 -5.99 8.88 66.18
C MET A 1 -6.47 8.55 64.76
N LYS A 2 -5.68 8.89 63.74
CA LYS A 2 -4.82 7.99 62.94
C LYS A 2 -5.59 6.83 62.25
N LYS A 3 -5.73 7.01 60.93
CA LYS A 3 -5.59 6.03 59.83
C LYS A 3 -6.58 4.85 59.78
N MET A 4 -7.33 4.76 58.67
CA MET A 4 -7.13 3.70 57.67
C MET A 4 -7.82 4.05 56.34
N TRP A 5 -6.99 4.34 55.35
CA TRP A 5 -7.26 4.26 53.92
C TRP A 5 -6.92 2.84 53.43
N LEU A 6 -7.34 2.51 52.19
CA LEU A 6 -6.94 1.37 51.33
C LEU A 6 -7.81 0.11 51.51
N LEU A 7 -8.30 -0.59 50.50
CA LEU A 7 -7.99 -0.67 49.07
C LEU A 7 -9.26 -1.00 48.28
N ALA A 8 -9.57 -0.22 47.24
CA ALA A 8 -10.36 -0.65 46.09
C ALA A 8 -9.52 -0.38 44.84
N ALA A 9 -8.52 -1.23 44.61
CA ALA A 9 -7.72 -1.23 43.39
C ALA A 9 -7.69 -2.68 42.89
N GLY A 10 -8.53 -2.98 41.91
CA GLY A 10 -8.66 -4.34 41.38
C GLY A 10 -9.28 -4.32 39.98
N LEU A 11 -8.38 -4.37 38.99
CA LEU A 11 -8.62 -4.74 37.58
C LEU A 11 -9.60 -3.88 36.76
N ALA A 12 -9.08 -2.77 36.24
CA ALA A 12 -9.50 -2.23 34.94
C ALA A 12 -8.24 -1.80 34.16
N ALA A 13 -7.32 -2.74 33.93
CA ALA A 13 -6.10 -2.50 33.16
C ALA A 13 -5.80 -3.67 32.20
N LEU A 14 -6.83 -4.16 31.51
CA LEU A 14 -6.68 -5.21 30.49
C LEU A 14 -7.31 -4.86 29.15
N PHE A 15 -7.46 -3.57 28.79
CA PHE A 15 -7.80 -3.19 27.41
C PHE A 15 -7.22 -1.83 27.06
N SER A 16 -5.90 -1.72 27.07
CA SER A 16 -5.21 -0.57 26.47
C SER A 16 -4.08 -1.06 25.57
N GLY A 17 -4.41 -2.01 24.69
CA GLY A 17 -3.79 -2.05 23.39
C GLY A 17 -4.40 -0.88 22.61
N ALA A 18 -3.79 0.29 22.68
CA ALA A 18 -4.09 1.36 21.75
C ALA A 18 -3.68 0.85 20.37
N ALA A 19 -4.62 0.23 19.65
CA ALA A 19 -4.50 0.06 18.22
C ALA A 19 -4.41 1.49 17.67
N SER A 20 -3.20 1.94 17.37
CA SER A 20 -3.00 3.17 16.61
C SER A 20 -3.78 2.99 15.33
N ALA A 21 -4.90 3.70 15.19
CA ALA A 21 -5.66 3.70 13.96
C ALA A 21 -4.75 4.31 12.90
N GLN A 22 -4.13 3.46 12.09
CA GLN A 22 -3.30 3.87 10.96
C GLN A 22 -4.18 4.75 10.06
N SER A 23 -3.81 6.03 9.93
CA SER A 23 -4.52 7.03 9.14
C SER A 23 -4.06 6.95 7.69
N TRP A 24 -4.95 6.58 6.77
CA TRP A 24 -4.62 6.40 5.36
C TRP A 24 -4.87 7.68 4.57
N THR A 25 -3.93 8.04 3.70
CA THR A 25 -3.98 9.29 2.92
C THR A 25 -4.15 8.96 1.45
N LEU A 26 -5.25 9.43 0.84
CA LEU A 26 -5.35 9.48 -0.62
C LEU A 26 -4.35 10.51 -1.12
N TYR A 27 -3.36 10.04 -1.87
CA TYR A 27 -2.35 10.87 -2.45
C TYR A 27 -2.60 11.04 -3.95
N VAL A 28 -2.61 12.30 -4.37
CA VAL A 28 -2.62 12.71 -5.77
C VAL A 28 -1.41 13.64 -5.94
N PRO A 29 -0.40 13.27 -6.74
CA PRO A 29 0.75 14.13 -6.97
C PRO A 29 0.32 15.43 -7.69
N PRO A 30 1.12 16.51 -7.60
CA PRO A 30 0.85 17.76 -8.30
C PRO A 30 0.63 17.61 -9.80
N GLU A 31 1.31 16.65 -10.43
CA GLU A 31 1.20 16.34 -11.85
C GLU A 31 -0.12 15.64 -12.23
N ARG A 32 -0.90 15.19 -11.22
CA ARG A 32 -2.22 14.54 -11.36
C ARG A 32 -2.23 13.36 -12.32
N ASP A 33 -1.10 12.67 -12.41
CA ASP A 33 -0.88 11.58 -13.35
C ASP A 33 -1.17 10.19 -12.77
N PHE A 34 -1.34 10.10 -11.46
CA PHE A 34 -1.89 8.93 -10.80
C PHE A 34 -2.60 9.32 -9.50
N ARG A 35 -3.19 8.34 -8.84
CA ARG A 35 -3.60 8.41 -7.45
C ARG A 35 -3.40 7.07 -6.77
N VAL A 36 -3.18 7.10 -5.46
CA VAL A 36 -2.92 5.90 -4.66
C VAL A 36 -3.21 6.18 -3.19
N LEU A 37 -3.51 5.15 -2.40
CA LEU A 37 -3.63 5.27 -0.95
C LEU A 37 -2.29 4.92 -0.28
N PHE A 38 -1.78 5.79 0.58
CA PHE A 38 -0.62 5.51 1.43
C PHE A 38 -1.01 5.38 2.91
N PRO A 39 -0.23 4.64 3.73
CA PRO A 39 -0.43 4.54 5.18
C PRO A 39 -0.10 5.82 5.97
N ALA A 40 0.50 6.79 5.31
CA ALA A 40 0.83 8.11 5.81
C ALA A 40 1.04 9.04 4.61
N PRO A 41 1.04 10.37 4.77
CA PRO A 41 1.45 11.27 3.70
C PRO A 41 2.85 10.90 3.16
N PRO A 42 3.00 10.61 1.86
CA PRO A 42 4.27 10.17 1.32
C PRO A 42 5.26 11.33 1.18
N MET A 43 6.54 11.04 1.35
CA MET A 43 7.64 11.91 0.95
C MET A 43 7.94 11.72 -0.54
N ARG A 44 8.25 12.81 -1.23
CA ARG A 44 8.72 12.79 -2.62
C ARG A 44 10.25 12.84 -2.64
N LEU A 45 10.88 11.88 -3.30
CA LEU A 45 12.33 11.72 -3.39
C LEU A 45 12.73 11.60 -4.86
N ASP A 46 13.72 12.38 -5.30
CA ASP A 46 14.28 12.19 -6.64
C ASP A 46 15.22 10.98 -6.63
N THR A 47 15.13 10.13 -7.67
CA THR A 47 15.96 8.93 -7.76
C THR A 47 17.20 9.19 -8.62
N PRO A 48 18.34 8.53 -8.34
CA PRO A 48 19.54 8.64 -9.18
C PRO A 48 19.32 8.21 -10.64
N SER A 49 18.27 7.43 -10.89
CA SER A 49 17.85 6.99 -12.22
C SER A 49 17.04 8.02 -13.01
N GLY A 50 16.90 9.25 -12.52
CA GLY A 50 16.11 10.32 -13.15
C GLY A 50 14.59 10.19 -12.94
N GLY A 51 14.15 9.32 -12.05
CA GLY A 51 12.76 9.13 -11.67
C GLY A 51 12.40 9.85 -10.37
N VAL A 52 11.18 9.62 -9.91
CA VAL A 52 10.67 10.13 -8.63
C VAL A 52 10.09 8.97 -7.84
N GLU A 53 10.43 8.88 -6.57
CA GLU A 53 9.81 7.96 -5.60
C GLU A 53 8.88 8.74 -4.67
N PHE A 54 7.67 8.23 -4.49
CA PHE A 54 6.74 8.65 -3.44
C PHE A 54 6.72 7.56 -2.37
N ARG A 55 7.25 7.84 -1.18
CA ARG A 55 7.49 6.84 -0.13
C ARG A 55 6.74 7.16 1.16
N ALA A 56 6.10 6.16 1.76
CA ALA A 56 5.58 6.23 3.11
C ALA A 56 5.98 4.98 3.92
N ASP A 57 6.34 5.18 5.18
CA ASP A 57 6.77 4.11 6.08
C ASP A 57 5.72 3.90 7.19
N SER A 58 5.31 2.65 7.40
CA SER A 58 4.33 2.30 8.43
C SER A 58 4.43 0.83 8.84
N GLY A 59 5.57 0.46 9.42
CA GLY A 59 5.96 -0.94 9.67
C GLY A 59 6.53 -1.63 8.43
N GLN A 60 5.96 -1.36 7.25
CA GLN A 60 6.55 -1.64 5.95
C GLN A 60 6.79 -0.34 5.17
N GLN A 61 7.72 -0.37 4.22
CA GLN A 61 7.91 0.73 3.26
C GLN A 61 6.98 0.53 2.07
N PHE A 62 6.19 1.55 1.76
CA PHE A 62 5.34 1.62 0.58
C PHE A 62 5.88 2.69 -0.36
N SER A 63 6.11 2.33 -1.62
CA SER A 63 6.65 3.25 -2.61
C SER A 63 5.88 3.19 -3.93
N VAL A 64 5.71 4.34 -4.55
CA VAL A 64 5.41 4.46 -5.99
C VAL A 64 6.61 5.12 -6.65
N PHE A 65 7.28 4.40 -7.55
CA PHE A 65 8.27 4.98 -8.43
C PHE A 65 7.58 5.42 -9.72
N ARG A 66 7.86 6.65 -10.13
CA ARG A 66 7.59 7.17 -11.46
C ARG A 66 8.91 7.19 -12.23
N HIS A 67 9.01 6.32 -13.20
CA HIS A 67 10.22 6.12 -14.01
C HIS A 67 10.10 6.85 -15.36
N ASP A 68 11.26 7.14 -15.96
CA ASP A 68 11.31 7.49 -17.38
C ASP A 68 10.89 6.27 -18.23
N PRO A 69 9.87 6.37 -19.09
CA PRO A 69 9.46 5.27 -19.98
C PRO A 69 10.56 4.81 -20.92
N GLY A 70 11.54 5.67 -21.24
CA GLY A 70 12.73 5.33 -22.04
C GLY A 70 13.59 4.23 -21.41
N ARG A 71 13.42 3.93 -20.12
CA ARG A 71 14.09 2.79 -19.45
C ARG A 71 13.68 1.44 -20.03
N LEU A 72 12.49 1.36 -20.64
CA LEU A 72 11.97 0.16 -21.29
C LEU A 72 12.23 0.15 -22.80
N ALA A 73 13.01 1.12 -23.32
CA ALA A 73 13.38 1.17 -24.72
C ALA A 73 14.19 -0.08 -25.12
N GLY A 74 14.13 -0.43 -26.41
CA GLY A 74 14.84 -1.60 -26.95
C GLY A 74 14.21 -2.95 -26.58
N GLY A 75 12.96 -2.97 -26.11
CA GLY A 75 12.23 -4.20 -25.78
C GLY A 75 12.56 -4.77 -24.40
N LYS A 76 13.24 -4.00 -23.55
CA LYS A 76 13.55 -4.40 -22.17
C LYS A 76 12.27 -4.58 -21.36
N SER A 77 12.13 -5.72 -20.68
CA SER A 77 10.98 -5.95 -19.81
C SER A 77 11.08 -5.12 -18.52
N ALA A 78 9.93 -4.76 -17.92
CA ALA A 78 9.92 -4.09 -16.63
C ALA A 78 10.58 -4.94 -15.53
N ARG A 79 10.44 -6.27 -15.61
CA ARG A 79 11.11 -7.19 -14.67
C ARG A 79 12.63 -7.07 -14.76
N ASP A 80 13.18 -7.06 -15.97
CA ASP A 80 14.63 -6.95 -16.18
C ASP A 80 15.14 -5.57 -15.72
N ASP A 81 14.37 -4.50 -15.95
CA ASP A 81 14.70 -3.17 -15.43
C ASP A 81 14.75 -3.14 -13.90
N ILE A 82 13.77 -3.76 -13.23
CA ILE A 82 13.73 -3.87 -11.77
C ILE A 82 14.93 -4.69 -11.27
N ILE A 83 15.24 -5.82 -11.91
CA ILE A 83 16.39 -6.65 -11.54
C ILE A 83 17.69 -5.86 -11.67
N GLU A 84 17.91 -5.14 -12.76
CA GLU A 84 19.10 -4.30 -12.93
C GLU A 84 19.19 -3.20 -11.86
N ARG A 85 18.05 -2.56 -11.55
CA ARG A 85 17.97 -1.51 -10.52
C ARG A 85 18.29 -2.06 -9.12
N LEU A 86 17.81 -3.26 -8.80
CA LEU A 86 18.08 -3.93 -7.53
C LEU A 86 19.49 -4.55 -7.48
N GLY A 87 20.02 -4.99 -8.63
CA GLY A 87 21.24 -5.76 -8.78
C GLY A 87 22.53 -4.94 -8.79
N ASN A 88 22.47 -3.62 -8.88
CA ASN A 88 23.64 -2.72 -8.88
C ASN A 88 24.39 -2.60 -7.53
N GLY A 89 24.23 -3.58 -6.63
CA GLY A 89 24.95 -3.59 -5.34
C GLY A 89 24.91 -4.88 -4.54
N ASP A 90 24.14 -5.91 -4.94
CA ASP A 90 24.02 -7.10 -4.11
C ASP A 90 23.81 -8.39 -4.92
N ARG A 91 24.68 -9.39 -4.71
CA ARG A 91 24.58 -10.74 -5.29
C ARG A 91 23.44 -11.55 -4.67
N SER A 92 22.64 -10.94 -3.79
CA SER A 92 21.55 -11.56 -3.04
C SER A 92 20.17 -11.45 -3.68
N VAL A 93 20.01 -10.72 -4.80
CA VAL A 93 18.71 -10.57 -5.47
C VAL A 93 18.23 -11.92 -6.01
N ARG A 94 17.29 -12.53 -5.28
CA ARG A 94 16.57 -13.72 -5.74
C ARG A 94 15.19 -13.30 -6.19
N SER A 95 14.88 -13.53 -7.46
CA SER A 95 13.52 -13.43 -7.97
C SER A 95 12.80 -14.73 -7.65
N TYR A 96 11.68 -14.62 -6.92
CA TYR A 96 10.79 -15.73 -6.67
C TYR A 96 9.67 -15.64 -7.70
N GLY A 97 9.80 -16.43 -8.77
CA GLY A 97 8.76 -16.58 -9.78
C GLY A 97 8.03 -17.90 -9.54
N GLN A 98 6.71 -17.82 -9.39
CA GLN A 98 5.75 -18.94 -9.44
C GLN A 98 5.98 -20.09 -8.43
N ASP A 99 5.40 -20.02 -7.23
CA ASP A 99 4.72 -21.20 -6.62
C ASP A 99 4.04 -20.80 -5.30
N ASP A 100 2.92 -20.09 -5.43
CA ASP A 100 1.77 -20.19 -4.53
C ASP A 100 0.45 -19.80 -5.28
N GLY A 101 0.50 -19.54 -6.60
CA GLY A 101 -0.69 -19.20 -7.40
C GLY A 101 -1.26 -17.78 -7.19
N ASP A 102 -0.70 -16.98 -6.29
CA ASP A 102 -1.34 -15.74 -5.80
C ASP A 102 -0.87 -14.42 -6.45
N LEU A 103 0.18 -14.42 -7.28
CA LEU A 103 0.71 -13.18 -7.89
C LEU A 103 -0.03 -12.82 -9.17
N ALA A 104 -0.46 -11.56 -9.28
CA ALA A 104 -1.08 -11.03 -10.49
C ALA A 104 -0.03 -10.85 -11.62
N PRO A 105 -0.47 -10.77 -12.90
CA PRO A 105 0.44 -10.38 -13.99
C PRO A 105 1.18 -9.07 -13.66
N ASN A 106 2.47 -9.01 -13.99
CA ASN A 106 3.38 -7.90 -13.70
C ASN A 106 3.69 -7.68 -12.21
N GLU A 107 3.40 -8.65 -11.35
CA GLU A 107 3.88 -8.67 -9.98
C GLU A 107 5.13 -9.54 -9.83
N PHE A 108 6.07 -9.07 -9.01
CA PHE A 108 7.36 -9.70 -8.81
C PHE A 108 7.72 -9.68 -7.33
N LEU A 109 8.12 -10.84 -6.80
CA LEU A 109 8.63 -10.95 -5.43
C LEU A 109 10.15 -11.10 -5.48
N PHE A 110 10.85 -10.25 -4.74
CA PHE A 110 12.30 -10.29 -4.60
C PHE A 110 12.70 -10.40 -3.12
N ARG A 111 13.88 -10.97 -2.91
CA ARG A 111 14.60 -10.84 -1.64
C ARG A 111 15.90 -10.11 -1.90
N VAL A 112 16.13 -9.00 -1.19
CA VAL A 112 17.27 -8.08 -1.39
C VAL A 112 17.87 -7.75 -0.03
N GLY A 113 19.14 -8.08 0.19
CA GLY A 113 19.83 -7.83 1.46
C GLY A 113 19.11 -8.45 2.68
N GLY A 114 18.46 -9.60 2.48
CA GLY A 114 17.68 -10.30 3.51
C GLY A 114 16.21 -9.87 3.62
N ALA A 115 15.86 -8.67 3.17
CA ALA A 115 14.50 -8.13 3.18
C ALA A 115 13.66 -8.61 1.99
N TRP A 116 12.37 -8.83 2.22
CA TRP A 116 11.41 -9.14 1.15
C TRP A 116 10.83 -7.88 0.55
N SER A 117 10.68 -7.84 -0.77
CA SER A 117 9.98 -6.78 -1.47
C SER A 117 9.08 -7.32 -2.58
N MET A 118 7.84 -6.87 -2.60
CA MET A 118 6.87 -7.16 -3.66
C MET A 118 6.73 -5.93 -4.54
N HIS A 119 6.74 -6.16 -5.85
CA HIS A 119 6.75 -5.12 -6.86
C HIS A 119 5.58 -5.34 -7.81
N ARG A 120 4.94 -4.28 -8.28
CA ARG A 120 4.00 -4.32 -9.42
C ARG A 120 4.42 -3.27 -10.44
N ALA A 121 4.69 -3.70 -11.68
CA ALA A 121 4.99 -2.78 -12.78
C ALA A 121 3.71 -2.41 -13.53
N ILE A 122 3.54 -1.13 -13.83
CA ILE A 122 2.41 -0.58 -14.59
C ILE A 122 2.99 0.27 -15.72
N VAL A 123 2.77 -0.17 -16.96
CA VAL A 123 3.19 0.54 -18.17
C VAL A 123 1.95 0.88 -18.96
N GLU A 124 1.56 2.15 -18.95
CA GLU A 124 0.30 2.60 -19.54
C GLU A 124 0.45 4.01 -20.10
N SER A 125 -0.12 4.27 -21.28
CA SER A 125 -0.16 5.59 -21.91
C SER A 125 1.20 6.31 -21.96
N GLY A 126 2.27 5.57 -22.25
CA GLY A 126 3.63 6.12 -22.31
C GLY A 126 4.24 6.46 -20.95
N ARG A 127 3.69 5.94 -19.85
CA ARG A 127 4.20 6.12 -18.49
C ARG A 127 4.62 4.78 -17.92
N TYR A 128 5.65 4.79 -17.08
CA TYR A 128 6.14 3.61 -16.37
C TYR A 128 6.14 3.88 -14.87
N TYR A 129 5.27 3.16 -14.16
CA TYR A 129 5.20 3.15 -12.71
C TYR A 129 5.64 1.80 -12.16
N GLU A 130 6.28 1.84 -11.00
CA GLU A 130 6.59 0.65 -10.22
C GLU A 130 6.10 0.87 -8.79
N LEU A 131 5.19 0.01 -8.34
CA LEU A 131 4.73 0.01 -6.96
C LEU A 131 5.54 -1.00 -6.18
N VAL A 132 5.96 -0.63 -4.98
CA VAL A 132 6.80 -1.48 -4.12
C VAL A 132 6.24 -1.49 -2.71
N VAL A 133 6.12 -2.70 -2.14
CA VAL A 133 6.01 -2.89 -0.69
C VAL A 133 7.22 -3.67 -0.24
N LYS A 134 7.99 -3.10 0.69
CA LYS A 134 9.20 -3.71 1.23
C LYS A 134 9.06 -3.90 2.73
N ALA A 135 9.26 -5.13 3.17
CA ALA A 135 9.29 -5.49 4.58
C ALA A 135 10.66 -5.16 5.21
N SER A 136 10.69 -5.12 6.54
CA SER A 136 11.94 -5.05 7.29
C SER A 136 12.76 -6.35 7.13
N VAL A 137 14.01 -6.33 7.57
CA VAL A 137 14.87 -7.53 7.55
C VAL A 137 14.24 -8.58 8.49
N ASP A 138 14.20 -9.84 8.04
CA ASP A 138 13.59 -11.00 8.73
C ASP A 138 12.05 -11.06 8.77
N GLU A 139 11.36 -10.07 8.23
CA GLU A 139 9.90 -10.09 8.03
C GLU A 139 9.52 -10.40 6.59
N ARG A 140 8.39 -11.09 6.40
CA ARG A 140 7.78 -11.25 5.07
C ARG A 140 6.88 -10.06 4.77
N VAL A 141 6.77 -9.69 3.49
CA VAL A 141 5.77 -8.74 3.03
C VAL A 141 4.38 -9.26 3.39
N ALA A 142 3.55 -8.44 4.04
CA ALA A 142 2.16 -8.80 4.31
C ALA A 142 1.38 -8.82 2.97
N PRO A 143 0.96 -9.98 2.44
CA PRO A 143 0.45 -10.05 1.06
C PRO A 143 -0.83 -9.25 0.86
N GLN A 144 -1.67 -9.17 1.89
CA GLN A 144 -2.91 -8.38 1.84
C GLN A 144 -2.62 -6.87 1.76
N GLU A 145 -1.58 -6.38 2.42
CA GLU A 145 -1.17 -4.97 2.32
C GLU A 145 -0.56 -4.62 0.98
N ALA A 146 0.28 -5.48 0.43
CA ALA A 146 0.78 -5.28 -0.92
C ALA A 146 -0.36 -5.25 -1.95
N ARG A 147 -1.26 -6.24 -1.89
CA ARG A 147 -2.41 -6.34 -2.81
C ARG A 147 -3.32 -5.11 -2.77
N ASP A 148 -3.71 -4.68 -1.58
CA ASP A 148 -4.64 -3.57 -1.44
C ASP A 148 -3.97 -2.21 -1.79
N PHE A 149 -2.67 -2.05 -1.52
CA PHE A 149 -1.90 -0.89 -1.98
C PHE A 149 -1.85 -0.85 -3.50
N PHE A 150 -1.48 -1.97 -4.13
CA PHE A 150 -1.40 -2.06 -5.57
C PHE A 150 -2.75 -1.87 -6.28
N ASN A 151 -3.83 -2.35 -5.68
CA ASN A 151 -5.18 -2.20 -6.21
C ASN A 151 -5.77 -0.81 -5.97
N SER A 152 -5.18 -0.01 -5.07
CA SER A 152 -5.57 1.39 -4.89
C SER A 152 -5.02 2.33 -5.97
N PHE A 153 -4.00 1.88 -6.71
CA PHE A 153 -3.33 2.69 -7.72
C PHE A 153 -4.16 2.84 -8.99
N GLN A 154 -4.22 4.06 -9.50
CA GLN A 154 -4.89 4.37 -10.77
C GLN A 154 -4.13 5.45 -11.53
N THR A 155 -4.01 5.31 -12.84
CA THR A 155 -3.41 6.30 -13.74
C THR A 155 -4.40 7.43 -14.05
N GLY A 156 -3.89 8.64 -14.26
CA GLY A 156 -4.64 9.90 -14.35
C GLY A 156 -5.35 10.17 -15.69
N SER A 157 -5.51 9.18 -16.57
CA SER A 157 -6.13 9.35 -17.89
C SER A 157 -7.66 9.26 -17.91
N SER A 158 -8.32 8.91 -16.79
CA SER A 158 -9.79 8.89 -16.70
C SER A 158 -10.32 10.09 -15.90
N SER A 159 -10.82 11.08 -16.63
CA SER A 159 -11.56 12.22 -16.13
C SER A 159 -12.94 11.77 -15.60
N GLY A 160 -12.98 11.43 -14.31
CA GLY A 160 -14.19 11.04 -13.58
C GLY A 160 -14.02 9.69 -12.89
N ILE A 161 -13.74 9.70 -11.59
CA ILE A 161 -13.65 8.50 -10.72
C ILE A 161 -14.94 7.66 -10.89
N PRO A 162 -14.96 6.29 -10.97
CA PRO A 162 -13.95 5.28 -10.60
C PRO A 162 -13.74 4.12 -11.64
N ALA A 163 -12.71 3.28 -11.45
CA ALA A 163 -12.82 1.87 -11.83
C ALA A 163 -12.21 0.96 -10.75
N LEU A 164 -13.09 0.42 -9.91
CA LEU A 164 -12.82 -0.71 -9.03
C LEU A 164 -13.72 -1.83 -9.53
N THR A 165 -13.15 -2.76 -10.28
CA THR A 165 -13.91 -3.74 -11.06
C THR A 165 -14.53 -4.84 -10.21
N ASN A 166 -14.14 -4.95 -8.93
CA ASN A 166 -14.77 -5.81 -7.94
C ASN A 166 -14.90 -5.04 -6.62
N LEU A 167 -16.09 -4.49 -6.38
CA LEU A 167 -16.39 -3.80 -5.13
C LEU A 167 -16.77 -4.85 -4.08
N PRO A 168 -16.00 -5.00 -3.00
CA PRO A 168 -16.36 -5.89 -1.92
C PRO A 168 -17.65 -5.41 -1.24
N GLY A 169 -18.55 -6.34 -0.93
CA GLY A 169 -19.72 -6.05 -0.09
C GLY A 169 -19.30 -5.73 1.35
N PRO A 170 -20.09 -4.96 2.11
CA PRO A 170 -19.71 -4.47 3.45
C PRO A 170 -19.33 -5.57 4.45
N ASP A 171 -19.93 -6.75 4.35
CA ASP A 171 -19.60 -7.89 5.22
C ASP A 171 -18.29 -8.60 4.86
N THR A 172 -17.82 -8.46 3.62
CA THR A 172 -16.53 -9.03 3.19
C THR A 172 -15.32 -8.26 3.77
N CYS A 173 -15.54 -7.02 4.23
CA CYS A 173 -14.49 -6.23 4.86
C CYS A 173 -14.18 -6.69 6.28
N LYS A 174 -15.18 -7.19 7.02
CA LYS A 174 -14.99 -7.71 8.39
C LYS A 174 -14.07 -8.92 8.45
N ALA A 175 -14.03 -9.73 7.38
CA ALA A 175 -13.18 -10.91 7.27
C ALA A 175 -11.68 -10.57 7.10
N ARG A 176 -11.33 -9.31 6.83
CA ARG A 176 -9.95 -8.89 6.64
C ARG A 176 -9.29 -8.69 8.01
N SER A 177 -8.26 -9.48 8.30
CA SER A 177 -7.53 -9.47 9.58
C SER A 177 -6.69 -8.21 9.77
N ASN A 178 -6.23 -7.64 8.65
CA ASN A 178 -5.44 -6.42 8.64
C ASN A 178 -6.30 -5.16 8.62
N ALA A 179 -5.95 -4.18 9.45
CA ALA A 179 -6.57 -2.86 9.50
C ALA A 179 -6.56 -2.17 8.14
N PHE A 180 -5.45 -2.23 7.39
CA PHE A 180 -5.36 -1.67 6.04
C PHE A 180 -6.40 -2.28 5.12
N SER A 181 -6.38 -3.60 5.00
CA SER A 181 -7.21 -4.33 4.06
C SER A 181 -8.69 -4.13 4.37
N ARG A 182 -9.05 -4.08 5.65
CA ARG A 182 -10.40 -3.78 6.11
C ARG A 182 -10.83 -2.36 5.72
N ARG A 183 -9.99 -1.35 5.99
CA ARG A 183 -10.32 0.06 5.67
C ARG A 183 -10.35 0.33 4.18
N PHE A 184 -9.44 -0.24 3.41
CA PHE A 184 -9.45 -0.19 1.95
C PHE A 184 -10.77 -0.76 1.42
N CYS A 185 -11.13 -1.96 1.87
CA CYS A 185 -12.39 -2.60 1.53
C CYS A 185 -13.60 -1.73 1.86
N GLU A 186 -13.66 -1.14 3.08
CA GLU A 186 -14.74 -0.23 3.48
C GLU A 186 -14.81 1.02 2.57
N TYR A 187 -13.67 1.61 2.24
CA TYR A 187 -13.59 2.72 1.29
C TYR A 187 -14.11 2.31 -0.10
N LEU A 188 -13.69 1.16 -0.61
CA LEU A 188 -14.18 0.63 -1.89
C LEU A 188 -15.69 0.46 -1.85
N THR A 189 -16.23 -0.18 -0.81
CA THR A 189 -17.68 -0.37 -0.64
C THR A 189 -18.42 0.96 -0.74
N CYS A 190 -17.89 2.03 -0.14
CA CYS A 190 -18.53 3.35 -0.14
C CYS A 190 -18.38 4.14 -1.43
N LEU A 191 -17.55 3.68 -2.38
CA LEU A 191 -17.52 4.19 -3.74
C LEU A 191 -18.58 3.52 -4.63
N ALA A 192 -19.26 2.48 -4.15
CA ALA A 192 -20.32 1.80 -4.89
C ALA A 192 -21.62 2.63 -4.86
N PRO A 193 -22.28 2.87 -6.01
CA PRO A 193 -23.61 3.47 -6.04
C PRO A 193 -24.61 2.69 -5.18
N GLY A 194 -25.45 3.38 -4.40
CA GLY A 194 -26.45 2.76 -3.52
C GLY A 194 -25.97 2.41 -2.10
N THR A 195 -24.71 2.70 -1.77
CA THR A 195 -24.13 2.47 -0.43
C THR A 195 -24.02 3.75 0.41
N GLU A 196 -24.57 4.87 -0.07
CA GLU A 196 -24.40 6.21 0.51
C GLU A 196 -24.92 6.29 1.96
N ASN A 197 -25.93 5.50 2.29
CA ASN A 197 -26.55 5.44 3.61
C ASN A 197 -25.96 4.34 4.51
N HIS A 198 -24.96 3.59 4.06
CA HIS A 198 -24.35 2.55 4.89
C HIS A 198 -23.60 3.18 6.08
N PRO A 199 -23.76 2.69 7.32
CA PRO A 199 -23.16 3.30 8.51
C PRO A 199 -21.63 3.48 8.43
N VAL A 200 -20.95 2.57 7.71
CA VAL A 200 -19.50 2.65 7.49
C VAL A 200 -19.12 3.83 6.57
N CYS A 201 -20.01 4.22 5.65
CA CYS A 201 -19.79 5.30 4.69
C CYS A 201 -20.07 6.68 5.28
N GLN A 202 -21.01 6.78 6.22
CA GLN A 202 -21.26 8.00 6.97
C GLN A 202 -20.10 8.39 7.91
N ALA A 203 -19.22 7.44 8.25
CA ALA A 203 -18.03 7.65 9.06
C ALA A 203 -16.79 8.10 8.25
N LEU A 204 -16.81 8.01 6.91
CA LEU A 204 -15.69 8.36 6.02
C LEU A 204 -15.21 9.81 6.06
N PRO A 205 -16.03 10.85 6.33
CA PRO A 205 -15.55 12.23 6.41
C PRO A 205 -14.46 12.46 7.48
N ARG A 206 -14.23 11.49 8.37
CA ARG A 206 -13.15 11.52 9.37
C ARG A 206 -11.85 10.84 8.91
N LEU A 207 -11.83 10.17 7.77
CA LEU A 207 -10.68 9.42 7.26
C LEU A 207 -9.72 10.28 6.41
N PHE A 208 -10.07 11.53 6.09
CA PHE A 208 -9.27 12.44 5.24
C PHE A 208 -9.00 13.81 5.88
N ARG A 209 -9.00 13.93 7.22
CA ARG A 209 -8.53 15.19 7.82
C ARG A 209 -7.01 15.23 7.73
N ASN A 210 -6.53 16.18 6.91
CA ASN A 210 -5.15 16.65 6.84
C ASN A 210 -4.53 16.84 8.23
#